data_AF-A0A6H1P559-F1
#
_entry.id   AF-A0A6H1P559-F1
#
_cell.length_a   1.000
_cell.length_b   1.000
_cell.length_c   1.000
_cell.angle_alpha   90.00
_cell.angle_beta   90.00
_cell.angle_gamma   90.00
#
_symmetry.space_group_name_H-M   'P 1'
#
loop_
_entity.id
_entity.type
_entity.pdbx_description
1 polymer ?
#
loop_
_entity_poly.entity_id
_entity_poly.type
_entity_poly.pdbx_seq_one_letter_code
_entity_poly.pdbx_strand_id
1 'polypeptide(L)' 'MNVQKIKKEITQMKTSLAFLEERLKAIQQNCDHRFDGDQYSEKCLKCYKVNVLYY' A
#
# COMPACT_ATOMS: atom_id res chain seq x y z
N MET A 1 26.71 -7.49 -15.72
CA MET A 1 25.26 -7.18 -15.57
C MET A 1 24.91 -6.10 -16.58
N ASN A 2 23.92 -6.30 -17.45
CA ASN A 2 23.60 -5.33 -18.52
C ASN A 2 22.52 -4.35 -18.02
N VAL A 3 22.74 -3.05 -18.20
CA VAL A 3 21.80 -1.97 -17.83
C VAL A 3 20.39 -2.22 -18.35
N GLN A 4 20.24 -2.82 -19.54
CA GLN A 4 18.94 -3.16 -20.11
C GLN A 4 18.19 -4.25 -19.33
N LYS A 5 18.91 -5.25 -18.79
CA LYS A 5 18.30 -6.29 -17.95
C LYS A 5 17.80 -5.70 -16.63
N ILE A 6 18.62 -4.85 -15.99
CA ILE A 6 18.26 -4.15 -14.75
C ILE A 6 17.02 -3.27 -14.96
N LYS A 7 16.96 -2.52 -16.07
CA LYS A 7 15.76 -1.72 -16.40
C LYS A 7 14.51 -2.58 -16.54
N LYS A 8 14.61 -3.74 -17.21
CA LYS A 8 13.48 -4.66 -17.37
C LYS A 8 13.01 -5.23 -16.04
N GLU A 9 13.95 -5.62 -15.18
CA GLU A 9 13.65 -6.12 -13.83
C GLU A 9 12.96 -5.03 -12.98
N ILE A 10 13.44 -3.79 -13.02
CA ILE A 10 12.79 -2.65 -12.36
C ILE A 10 11.35 -2.48 -12.86
N THR A 11 11.11 -2.53 -14.18
CA THR A 11 9.76 -2.42 -14.73
C THR A 11 8.85 -3.55 -14.26
N GLN A 12 9.34 -4.79 -14.26
CA GLN A 12 8.56 -5.95 -13.77
C GLN A 12 8.22 -5.85 -12.29
N MET A 13 9.17 -5.40 -11.47
CA MET A 13 8.93 -5.17 -10.04
C MET A 13 7.91 -4.06 -9.83
N LYS A 14 7.98 -2.96 -10.60
CA LYS A 14 6.98 -1.87 -10.55
C LYS A 14 5.58 -2.35 -10.93
N THR A 15 5.46 -3.16 -11.97
CA THR A 15 4.16 -3.75 -12.36
C THR A 15 3.62 -4.66 -11.26
N SER A 16 4.47 -5.49 -10.66
CA SER A 16 4.08 -6.38 -9.57
C SER A 16 3.66 -5.58 -8.33
N LEU A 17 4.39 -4.50 -8.02
CA LEU A 17 4.06 -3.60 -6.93
C LEU A 17 2.68 -2.96 -7.15
N ALA A 18 2.44 -2.38 -8.32
CA ALA A 18 1.16 -1.76 -8.66
C ALA A 18 -0.02 -2.74 -8.50
N PHE A 19 0.15 -3.99 -8.96
CA PHE A 19 -0.86 -5.03 -8.79
C PHE A 19 -1.14 -5.35 -7.31
N LEU A 20 -0.10 -5.42 -6.48
CA LEU A 20 -0.25 -5.65 -5.05
C LEU A 20 -0.91 -4.47 -4.34
N GLU A 21 -0.58 -3.23 -4.74
CA GLU A 21 -1.21 -2.02 -4.24
C GLU A 21 -2.70 -1.96 -4.58
N GLU A 22 -3.09 -2.33 -5.80
CA GLU A 22 -4.50 -2.44 -6.19
C GLU A 22 -5.26 -3.48 -5.36
N ARG A 23 -4.67 -4.65 -5.14
CA ARG A 23 -5.26 -5.68 -4.27
C ARG A 23 -5.39 -5.22 -2.83
N LEU A 24 -4.36 -4.55 -2.31
CA LEU A 24 -4.40 -3.97 -0.97
C LEU A 24 -5.52 -2.94 -0.86
N LYS A 25 -5.67 -2.07 -1.86
CA LYS A 25 -6.74 -1.07 -1.92
C LYS A 25 -8.13 -1.73 -1.94
N ALA A 26 -8.32 -2.81 -2.70
CA ALA A 26 -9.58 -3.55 -2.72
C ALA A 26 -9.90 -4.19 -1.36
N ILE A 27 -8.90 -4.75 -0.68
CA ILE A 27 -9.06 -5.29 0.69
C ILE A 27 -9.43 -4.16 1.66
N GLN A 28 -8.74 -3.02 1.57
CA GLN A 28 -9.00 -1.87 2.42
C GLN A 28 -10.40 -1.28 2.17
N GLN A 29 -10.86 -1.19 0.92
CA GLN A 29 -12.20 -0.70 0.60
C GLN A 29 -13.33 -1.58 1.14
N ASN A 30 -13.12 -2.91 1.13
CA ASN A 30 -14.10 -3.87 1.66
C ASN A 30 -13.91 -4.14 3.17
N CYS A 31 -12.95 -3.47 3.80
CA CYS A 31 -12.70 -3.65 5.23
C CYS A 31 -13.72 -2.84 6.03
N ASP A 32 -14.40 -3.52 6.95
CA ASP A 32 -15.14 -2.88 8.04
C ASP A 32 -14.13 -2.26 9.02
N HIS A 33 -13.70 -1.03 8.70
CA HIS A 33 -12.56 -0.41 9.35
C HIS A 33 -12.84 -0.11 10.82
N ARG A 34 -12.04 -0.71 11.69
CA ARG A 34 -11.87 -0.27 13.06
C ARG A 34 -10.50 0.39 13.18
N PHE A 35 -10.49 1.71 13.21
CA PHE A 35 -9.27 2.49 13.37
C PHE A 35 -8.93 2.65 14.85
N ASP A 36 -7.63 2.60 15.13
CA ASP A 36 -7.03 2.81 16.44
C ASP A 36 -5.77 3.67 16.24
N GLY A 37 -5.61 4.68 17.07
CA GLY A 37 -4.49 5.59 16.97
C GLY A 37 -4.68 6.85 17.79
N ASP A 38 -3.81 7.82 17.55
CA ASP A 38 -3.70 9.05 18.31
C ASP A 38 -4.12 10.27 17.48
N GLN A 39 -3.88 11.47 18.02
CA GLN A 39 -4.25 12.73 17.38
C GLN A 39 -3.51 12.98 16.04
N TYR A 40 -2.42 12.27 15.76
CA TYR A 40 -1.59 12.46 14.57
C TYR A 40 -1.91 11.45 13.48
N SER A 41 -2.22 10.21 13.86
CA SER A 41 -2.56 9.16 12.91
C SER A 41 -3.43 8.07 13.51
N GLU A 42 -4.31 7.53 12.68
CA GLU A 42 -5.12 6.37 13.02
C GLU A 42 -4.82 5.23 12.05
N LYS A 43 -4.77 4.00 12.58
CA LYS A 43 -4.47 2.80 11.80
C LYS A 43 -5.58 1.77 11.98
N CYS A 44 -6.03 1.20 10.87
CA CYS A 44 -7.01 0.12 10.93
C CYS A 44 -6.38 -1.13 11.54
N LEU A 45 -6.98 -1.67 12.59
CA LEU A 45 -6.50 -2.89 13.26
C LEU A 45 -6.61 -4.14 12.37
N LYS A 46 -7.49 -4.12 11.36
CA LYS A 46 -7.78 -5.25 10.48
C LYS A 46 -6.96 -5.23 9.19
N CYS A 47 -6.95 -4.10 8.48
CA CYS A 47 -6.30 -3.98 7.17
C CYS A 47 -5.07 -3.06 7.15
N TYR A 48 -4.67 -2.57 8.33
CA TYR A 48 -3.48 -1.74 8.54
C TYR A 48 -3.42 -0.45 7.71
N LYS A 49 -4.56 -0.03 7.13
CA LYS A 49 -4.71 1.27 6.49
C LYS A 49 -4.39 2.38 7.51
N VAL A 50 -3.47 3.27 7.18
CA VAL A 50 -3.12 4.42 8.00
C VAL A 50 -3.78 5.65 7.40
N ASN A 51 -4.51 6.40 8.22
CA ASN A 51 -4.94 7.75 7.90
C ASN A 51 -4.08 8.72 8.73
N VAL A 52 -3.45 9.68 8.07
CA VAL A 52 -2.77 10.78 8.74
C VAL A 52 -3.81 11.87 8.97
N LEU A 53 -3.93 12.35 10.21
CA LEU A 53 -4.99 13.27 10.63
C LEU A 53 -4.54 14.74 10.64
N TYR A 54 -3.28 15.01 10.31
CA TYR A 54 -2.72 16.36 10.18
C TYR A 54 -2.77 16.86 8.73
N TYR A 55 -3.32 18.07 8.54
CA TYR A 55 -3.33 18.84 7.29
C TYR A 55 -2.39 20.05 7.39
#